data_AF-A0A328XJ37-F1
#
_entry.id   AF-A0A328XJ37-F1
#
_cell.length_a   1.000
_cell.length_b   1.000
_cell.length_c   1.000
_cell.angle_alpha   90.00
_cell.angle_beta   90.00
_cell.angle_gamma   90.00
#
_symmetry.space_group_name_H-M   'P 1'
#
loop_
_entity.id
_entity.type
_entity.pdbx_description
1 polymer ?
#
loop_
_entity_poly.entity_id
_entity_poly.type
_entity_poly.pdbx_seq_one_letter_code
_entity_poly.pdbx_strand_id
1 'polypeptide(L)'
;MSYLTCPTQKACLAVLAILWLMAGCASTPEAPPTLRQALLGLSDRAAALVLAQPAWSQADTSAGQDIVLLLGETQVDASLGITPERFGESLSRALLAAPQGPQVLDWMPSMTTRESDNANLWLLESRLEPDGPRLTLSDRDLLPYRLTLALRHPGDDEIRWQRMVSGAFDTTAL
;
A
#
# COMPACT_ATOMS: atom_id res chain seq x y z
N MET A 1 -25.51 -20.87 58.94
CA MET A 1 -25.37 -19.89 57.84
C MET A 1 -24.17 -20.28 57.01
N SER A 2 -24.41 -20.99 55.90
CA SER A 2 -23.37 -21.38 54.96
C SER A 2 -23.91 -21.10 53.56
N TYR A 3 -23.39 -20.08 52.89
CA TYR A 3 -23.74 -19.77 51.51
C TYR A 3 -23.00 -20.75 50.60
N LEU A 4 -23.75 -21.61 49.89
CA LEU A 4 -23.22 -22.43 48.81
C LEU A 4 -22.78 -21.52 47.66
N THR A 5 -21.47 -21.37 47.47
CA THR A 5 -20.91 -20.76 46.26
C THR A 5 -20.99 -21.77 45.11
N CYS A 6 -21.89 -21.51 44.16
CA CYS A 6 -22.04 -22.30 42.95
C CYS A 6 -20.79 -22.15 42.05
N PRO A 7 -20.17 -23.24 41.56
CA PRO A 7 -18.92 -23.19 40.78
C PRO A 7 -19.07 -22.48 39.42
N THR A 8 -20.29 -22.23 38.96
CA THR A 8 -20.59 -21.54 37.69
C THR A 8 -20.31 -20.04 37.72
N GLN A 9 -20.31 -19.40 38.89
CA GLN A 9 -20.14 -17.95 38.99
C GLN A 9 -18.70 -17.49 38.70
N LYS A 10 -17.70 -18.30 39.11
CA LYS A 10 -16.27 -18.01 38.85
C LYS A 10 -15.91 -18.21 37.38
N ALA A 11 -16.51 -19.20 36.73
CA ALA A 11 -16.33 -19.47 35.30
C ALA A 11 -16.91 -18.34 34.44
N CYS A 12 -18.12 -17.85 34.75
CA CYS A 12 -18.71 -16.72 34.04
C CYS A 12 -17.87 -15.45 34.15
N LEU A 13 -17.31 -15.15 35.34
CA LEU A 13 -16.51 -13.95 35.56
C LEU A 13 -15.16 -13.99 34.83
N ALA A 14 -14.53 -15.16 34.75
CA ALA A 14 -13.31 -15.36 33.97
C ALA A 14 -13.54 -15.22 32.45
N VAL A 15 -14.66 -15.75 31.95
CA VAL A 15 -15.04 -15.61 30.54
C VAL A 15 -15.36 -14.16 30.19
N LEU A 16 -16.04 -13.43 31.08
CA LEU A 16 -16.34 -12.00 30.88
C LEU A 16 -15.07 -11.14 30.87
N ALA A 17 -14.09 -11.46 31.72
CA ALA A 17 -12.80 -10.76 31.77
C ALA A 17 -11.95 -11.02 30.50
N ILE A 18 -11.98 -12.24 29.96
CA ILE A 18 -11.30 -12.59 28.71
C ILE A 18 -11.97 -11.89 27.51
N LEU A 19 -13.29 -11.78 27.49
CA LEU A 19 -14.02 -11.03 26.45
C LEU A 19 -13.69 -9.52 26.47
N TRP A 20 -13.49 -8.93 27.64
CA TRP A 20 -13.08 -7.54 27.77
C TRP A 20 -11.63 -7.28 27.31
N LEU A 21 -10.72 -8.23 27.55
CA LEU A 21 -9.34 -8.14 27.06
C LEU A 21 -9.24 -8.27 25.54
N MET A 22 -10.20 -8.93 24.89
CA MET A 22 -10.28 -9.05 23.43
C MET A 22 -10.94 -7.84 22.75
N ALA A 23 -11.56 -6.92 23.49
CA ALA A 23 -12.22 -5.73 22.94
C ALA A 23 -11.28 -4.52 22.76
N GLY A 24 -9.98 -4.67 23.02
CA GLY A 24 -9.04 -3.56 23.22
C GLY A 24 -7.95 -3.32 22.15
N CYS A 25 -8.12 -3.73 20.88
CA CYS A 25 -7.07 -3.53 19.84
C CYS A 25 -7.57 -2.91 18.52
N ALA A 26 -8.71 -2.22 18.51
CA ALA A 26 -9.14 -1.42 17.35
C ALA A 26 -9.06 0.07 17.68
N SER A 27 -7.84 0.57 17.89
CA SER A 27 -7.59 2.00 18.10
C SER A 27 -6.83 2.60 16.94
N THR A 28 -7.55 3.18 15.99
CA THR A 28 -7.16 4.39 15.24
C THR A 28 -8.41 4.97 14.57
N PRO A 29 -8.54 6.32 14.45
CA PRO A 29 -9.61 6.89 13.65
C PRO A 29 -9.42 6.45 12.21
N GLU A 30 -10.31 5.58 11.76
CA GLU A 30 -10.39 5.13 10.39
C GLU A 30 -10.62 6.37 9.49
N ALA A 31 -9.72 6.63 8.53
CA ALA A 31 -9.92 7.71 7.56
C ALA A 31 -11.30 7.60 6.89
N PRO A 32 -11.93 8.71 6.47
CA PRO A 32 -13.28 8.69 5.89
C PRO A 32 -13.39 7.60 4.82
N PRO A 33 -14.52 6.85 4.77
CA PRO A 33 -14.67 5.68 3.92
C PRO A 33 -14.34 5.96 2.43
N THR A 34 -14.55 7.20 2.00
CA THR A 34 -14.31 7.69 0.64
C THR A 34 -12.85 7.88 0.30
N LEU A 35 -12.03 8.41 1.22
CA LEU A 35 -10.58 8.47 1.04
C LEU A 35 -9.98 7.06 0.97
N ARG A 36 -10.48 6.15 1.82
CA ARG A 36 -10.03 4.74 1.81
C ARG A 36 -10.34 4.07 0.48
N GLN A 37 -11.57 4.20 -0.02
CA GLN A 37 -11.97 3.66 -1.32
C GLN A 37 -11.18 4.28 -2.48
N ALA A 38 -10.94 5.59 -2.43
CA ALA A 38 -10.14 6.27 -3.45
C ALA A 38 -8.69 5.79 -3.44
N LEU A 39 -8.09 5.55 -2.27
CA LEU A 39 -6.75 5.00 -2.13
C LEU A 39 -6.65 3.56 -2.67
N LEU A 40 -7.65 2.73 -2.38
CA LEU A 40 -7.75 1.37 -2.93
C LEU A 40 -7.81 1.42 -4.46
N GLY A 41 -8.71 2.23 -5.03
CA GLY A 41 -8.83 2.37 -6.49
C GLY A 41 -7.57 2.93 -7.15
N LEU A 42 -6.87 3.87 -6.50
CA LEU A 42 -5.57 4.36 -6.97
C LEU A 42 -4.51 3.25 -6.95
N SER A 43 -4.48 2.45 -5.89
CA SER A 43 -3.52 1.35 -5.71
C SER A 43 -3.75 0.23 -6.72
N ASP A 44 -5.00 -0.15 -6.96
CA ASP A 44 -5.38 -1.13 -7.99
C ASP A 44 -4.95 -0.67 -9.38
N ARG A 45 -5.20 0.62 -9.69
CA ARG A 45 -4.78 1.20 -10.97
C ARG A 45 -3.26 1.27 -11.09
N ALA A 46 -2.56 1.63 -10.02
CA ALA A 46 -1.10 1.68 -9.99
C ALA A 46 -0.49 0.29 -10.20
N ALA A 47 -1.00 -0.72 -9.48
CA ALA A 47 -0.60 -2.11 -9.66
C ALA A 47 -0.85 -2.58 -11.10
N ALA A 48 -2.02 -2.31 -11.66
CA ALA A 48 -2.32 -2.65 -13.06
C ALA A 48 -1.34 -2.01 -14.06
N LEU A 49 -0.94 -0.75 -13.84
CA LEU A 49 0.05 -0.08 -14.70
C LEU A 49 1.44 -0.68 -14.58
N VAL A 50 1.88 -0.99 -13.36
CA VAL A 50 3.15 -1.68 -13.11
C VAL A 50 3.11 -3.06 -13.75
N LEU A 51 2.02 -3.81 -13.64
CA LEU A 51 1.92 -5.16 -14.21
C LEU A 51 1.86 -5.18 -15.75
N ALA A 52 1.32 -4.11 -16.35
CA ALA A 52 1.22 -3.96 -17.79
C ALA A 52 2.49 -3.33 -18.42
N GLN A 53 3.54 -3.11 -17.64
CA GLN A 53 4.73 -2.44 -18.16
C GLN A 53 5.45 -3.32 -19.20
N PRO A 54 6.00 -2.73 -20.28
CA PRO A 54 6.59 -3.49 -21.37
C PRO A 54 8.03 -3.94 -21.10
N ALA A 55 8.74 -3.36 -20.11
CA ALA A 55 10.16 -3.63 -19.89
C ALA A 55 10.44 -5.08 -19.43
N TRP A 56 9.42 -5.80 -18.94
CA TRP A 56 9.54 -7.20 -18.54
C TRP A 56 9.46 -8.14 -19.76
N SER A 57 9.02 -7.65 -20.93
CA SER A 57 8.36 -8.53 -21.90
C SER A 57 9.24 -9.15 -22.99
N GLN A 58 10.47 -8.70 -23.30
CA GLN A 58 11.16 -9.26 -24.49
C GLN A 58 12.70 -9.41 -24.47
N ALA A 59 13.44 -8.94 -23.45
CA ALA A 59 14.90 -9.11 -23.41
C ALA A 59 15.42 -9.68 -22.09
N ASP A 60 14.79 -9.33 -20.96
CA ASP A 60 15.26 -9.71 -19.63
C ASP A 60 14.61 -11.00 -19.09
N THR A 61 13.43 -11.36 -19.59
CA THR A 61 12.79 -12.65 -19.33
C THR A 61 13.26 -13.67 -20.36
N SER A 62 14.48 -14.19 -20.17
CA SER A 62 14.85 -15.46 -20.79
C SER A 62 13.89 -16.54 -20.28
N ALA A 63 12.80 -16.75 -21.03
CA ALA A 63 11.76 -17.76 -20.91
C ALA A 63 11.84 -18.66 -19.65
N GLY A 64 11.36 -18.17 -18.50
CA GLY A 64 11.17 -19.01 -17.31
C GLY A 64 11.59 -18.44 -15.95
N GLN A 65 11.91 -17.15 -15.83
CA GLN A 65 12.30 -16.54 -14.55
C GLN A 65 11.16 -15.69 -13.98
N ASP A 66 10.81 -15.95 -12.72
CA ASP A 66 9.81 -15.18 -11.97
C ASP A 66 10.35 -13.76 -11.71
N ILE A 67 9.59 -12.73 -12.09
CA ILE A 67 9.94 -11.34 -11.80
C ILE A 67 9.83 -11.10 -10.29
N VAL A 68 10.85 -10.47 -9.73
CA VAL A 68 10.87 -10.06 -8.32
C VAL A 68 10.84 -8.53 -8.25
N LEU A 69 9.79 -8.01 -7.63
CA LEU A 69 9.55 -6.59 -7.42
C LEU A 69 9.91 -6.20 -5.99
N LEU A 70 10.91 -5.34 -5.88
CA LEU A 70 11.38 -4.73 -4.66
C LEU A 70 10.64 -3.41 -4.48
N LEU A 71 9.98 -3.23 -3.34
CA LEU A 71 9.30 -1.98 -3.02
C LEU A 71 10.29 -1.00 -2.39
N GLY A 72 10.61 0.07 -3.11
CA GLY A 72 11.39 1.18 -2.58
C GLY A 72 10.59 2.03 -1.59
N GLU A 73 11.27 2.99 -0.98
CA GLU A 73 10.63 3.94 -0.08
C GLU A 73 9.49 4.67 -0.80
N THR A 74 8.30 4.58 -0.21
CA THR A 74 7.11 5.28 -0.71
C THR A 74 7.16 6.71 -0.23
N GLN A 75 7.07 7.66 -1.15
CA GLN A 75 7.08 9.08 -0.82
C GLN A 75 5.67 9.65 -0.98
N VAL A 76 5.14 10.25 0.07
CA VAL A 76 3.82 10.89 0.05
C VAL A 76 3.94 12.27 0.65
N ASP A 77 3.46 13.27 -0.08
CA ASP A 77 3.37 14.62 0.44
C ASP A 77 2.31 14.72 1.54
N ALA A 78 2.71 15.23 2.70
CA ALA A 78 1.86 15.29 3.89
C ALA A 78 0.59 16.13 3.70
N SER A 79 0.58 17.07 2.74
CA SER A 79 -0.59 17.90 2.43
C SER A 79 -1.78 17.08 1.90
N LEU A 80 -1.53 15.85 1.44
CA LEU A 80 -2.58 14.92 0.99
C LEU A 80 -3.32 14.22 2.14
N GLY A 81 -2.83 14.32 3.38
CA GLY A 81 -3.42 13.65 4.54
C GLY A 81 -3.34 12.12 4.50
N ILE A 82 -2.46 11.58 3.64
CA ILE A 82 -2.17 10.15 3.48
C ILE A 82 -0.75 9.93 3.98
N THR A 83 -0.54 8.91 4.82
CA THR A 83 0.82 8.56 5.26
C THR A 83 1.52 7.69 4.21
N PRO A 84 2.85 7.77 4.10
CA PRO A 84 3.64 6.87 3.25
C PRO A 84 3.32 5.39 3.44
N GLU A 85 3.20 4.96 4.69
CA GLU A 85 2.95 3.56 5.07
C GLU A 85 1.58 3.11 4.60
N ARG A 86 0.55 3.97 4.73
CA ARG A 86 -0.80 3.64 4.30
C ARG A 86 -0.90 3.48 2.79
N PHE A 87 -0.24 4.35 2.02
CA PHE A 87 -0.21 4.21 0.57
C PHE A 87 0.64 3.01 0.14
N GLY A 88 1.82 2.82 0.73
CA GLY A 88 2.70 1.70 0.44
C GLY A 88 2.04 0.35 0.74
N GLU A 89 1.34 0.21 1.87
CA GLU A 89 0.57 -0.99 2.21
C GLU A 89 -0.53 -1.26 1.18
N SER A 90 -1.32 -0.23 0.83
CA SER A 90 -2.41 -0.36 -0.14
C SER A 90 -1.89 -0.78 -1.52
N LEU A 91 -0.79 -0.18 -1.98
CA LEU A 91 -0.13 -0.55 -3.24
C LEU A 91 0.45 -1.97 -3.21
N SER A 92 1.12 -2.35 -2.12
CA SER A 92 1.67 -3.70 -1.93
C SER A 92 0.57 -4.77 -1.99
N ARG A 93 -0.55 -4.54 -1.30
CA ARG A 93 -1.72 -5.44 -1.35
C ARG A 93 -2.30 -5.54 -2.76
N ALA A 94 -2.41 -4.44 -3.49
CA ALA A 94 -2.91 -4.44 -4.86
C ALA A 94 -2.00 -5.23 -5.82
N LEU A 95 -0.67 -5.10 -5.67
CA LEU A 95 0.32 -5.87 -6.44
C LEU A 95 0.24 -7.38 -6.13
N LEU A 96 0.12 -7.74 -4.84
CA LEU A 96 0.01 -9.12 -4.38
C LEU A 96 -1.33 -9.79 -4.73
N ALA A 97 -2.39 -9.01 -4.93
CA ALA A 97 -3.71 -9.52 -5.31
C ALA A 97 -3.78 -9.94 -6.79
N ALA A 98 -2.79 -9.59 -7.61
CA ALA A 98 -2.79 -9.90 -9.03
C ALA A 98 -2.57 -11.41 -9.29
N PRO A 99 -3.42 -12.09 -10.09
CA PRO A 99 -3.37 -13.55 -10.30
C PRO A 99 -2.06 -14.10 -10.90
N GLN A 100 -1.22 -13.23 -11.47
CA GLN A 100 0.11 -13.53 -12.03
C GLN A 100 1.09 -12.39 -11.69
N GLY A 101 0.95 -11.82 -10.49
CA GLY A 101 1.80 -10.73 -10.03
C GLY A 101 3.26 -11.19 -9.78
N PRO A 102 4.23 -10.27 -9.82
CA PRO A 102 5.60 -10.57 -9.46
C PRO A 102 5.69 -10.97 -7.99
N GLN A 103 6.78 -11.64 -7.61
CA GLN A 103 7.10 -11.79 -6.20
C GLN A 103 7.43 -10.41 -5.61
N VAL A 104 6.63 -9.93 -4.66
CA VAL A 104 6.83 -8.62 -4.04
C VAL A 104 7.62 -8.77 -2.74
N LEU A 105 8.72 -8.03 -2.61
CA LEU A 105 9.54 -7.98 -1.40
C LEU A 105 9.67 -6.54 -0.92
N ASP A 106 9.55 -6.34 0.40
CA ASP A 106 9.88 -5.06 1.02
C ASP A 106 11.40 -4.88 1.00
N TRP A 107 11.88 -3.76 0.43
CA TRP A 107 13.30 -3.56 0.17
C TRP A 107 13.89 -2.49 1.08
N MET A 108 15.02 -2.84 1.69
CA MET A 108 15.84 -1.91 2.46
C MET A 108 17.17 -1.68 1.73
N PRO A 109 17.71 -0.44 1.73
CA PRO A 109 18.98 -0.13 1.06
C PRO A 109 20.17 -1.02 1.48
N SER A 110 20.16 -1.62 2.66
CA SER A 110 21.18 -2.58 3.13
C SER A 110 21.18 -3.92 2.39
N MET A 111 20.15 -4.21 1.61
CA MET A 111 20.05 -5.42 0.78
C MET A 111 20.82 -5.30 -0.55
N THR A 112 21.40 -4.14 -0.85
CA THR A 112 22.21 -3.84 -2.06
C THR A 112 23.51 -4.66 -2.18
N THR A 113 23.89 -5.42 -1.16
CA THR A 113 25.16 -6.15 -1.12
C THR A 113 25.24 -7.35 -2.10
N ARG A 114 24.17 -7.68 -2.82
CA ARG A 114 24.16 -8.79 -3.78
C ARG A 114 23.92 -8.27 -5.19
N GLU A 115 25.01 -8.26 -5.96
CA GLU A 115 25.13 -8.17 -7.43
C GLU A 115 23.89 -7.68 -8.20
N SER A 116 24.06 -6.50 -8.80
CA SER A 116 23.25 -5.85 -9.84
C SER A 116 23.08 -6.67 -11.14
N ASP A 117 23.41 -7.97 -11.12
CA ASP A 117 23.50 -8.84 -12.30
C ASP A 117 22.26 -9.74 -12.48
N ASN A 118 21.27 -9.64 -11.58
CA ASN A 118 20.03 -10.39 -11.70
C ASN A 118 18.97 -9.56 -12.44
N ALA A 119 18.87 -9.78 -13.75
CA ALA A 119 17.95 -9.11 -14.67
C ALA A 119 16.45 -9.20 -14.27
N ASN A 120 16.08 -10.10 -13.35
CA ASN A 120 14.70 -10.26 -12.88
C ASN A 120 14.34 -9.42 -11.65
N LEU A 121 15.32 -8.75 -11.03
CA LEU A 121 15.08 -7.88 -9.88
C LEU A 121 14.78 -6.46 -10.34
N TRP A 122 13.64 -5.93 -9.90
CA TRP A 122 13.17 -4.60 -10.23
C TRP A 122 12.84 -3.83 -8.96
N LEU A 123 13.32 -2.59 -8.84
CA LEU A 123 12.96 -1.68 -7.78
C LEU A 123 11.83 -0.76 -8.25
N LEU A 124 10.70 -0.78 -7.54
CA LEU A 124 9.57 0.12 -7.73
C LEU A 124 9.67 1.30 -6.76
N GLU A 125 9.80 2.50 -7.31
CA GLU A 125 9.68 3.74 -6.57
C GLU A 125 8.30 4.35 -6.81
N SER A 126 7.71 4.90 -5.75
CA SER A 126 6.40 5.54 -5.81
C SER A 126 6.42 6.89 -5.09
N ARG A 127 5.86 7.90 -5.75
CA ARG A 127 5.79 9.28 -5.27
C ARG A 127 4.39 9.84 -5.50
N LEU A 128 3.69 10.18 -4.43
CA LEU A 128 2.35 10.76 -4.45
C LEU A 128 2.39 12.20 -3.94
N GLU A 129 2.04 13.15 -4.80
CA GLU A 129 2.17 14.59 -4.55
C GLU A 129 0.88 15.33 -4.93
N PRO A 130 0.61 16.51 -4.35
CA PRO A 130 -0.48 17.37 -4.79
C PRO A 130 -0.25 17.84 -6.25
N ASP A 131 -1.32 17.88 -7.03
CA ASP A 131 -1.30 18.34 -8.43
C ASP A 131 -2.13 19.63 -8.61
N GLY A 132 -1.91 20.58 -7.70
CA GLY A 132 -2.60 21.87 -7.70
C GLY A 132 -3.33 22.17 -6.39
N PRO A 133 -4.05 23.31 -6.34
CA PRO A 133 -4.81 23.70 -5.16
C PRO A 133 -6.02 22.81 -4.94
N ARG A 134 -6.49 22.76 -3.69
CA ARG A 134 -7.80 22.18 -3.34
C ARG A 134 -8.89 22.87 -4.15
N LEU A 135 -9.78 22.09 -4.75
CA LEU A 135 -10.91 22.56 -5.52
C LEU A 135 -12.18 22.41 -4.69
N THR A 136 -12.77 23.52 -4.29
CA THR A 136 -14.08 23.54 -3.62
C THR A 136 -15.17 23.68 -4.67
N LEU A 137 -16.01 22.66 -4.75
CA LEU A 137 -17.23 22.61 -5.56
C LEU A 137 -18.44 22.82 -4.66
N SER A 138 -19.61 23.02 -5.27
CA SER A 138 -20.86 23.29 -4.54
C SER A 138 -21.26 22.16 -3.57
N ASP A 139 -20.90 20.92 -3.87
CA ASP A 139 -21.28 19.71 -3.14
C ASP A 139 -20.09 18.95 -2.53
N ARG A 140 -18.85 19.31 -2.87
CA ARG A 140 -17.66 18.57 -2.44
C ARG A 140 -16.35 19.37 -2.54
N ASP A 141 -15.34 18.94 -1.79
CA ASP A 141 -13.96 19.36 -1.94
C ASP A 141 -13.11 18.26 -2.56
N LEU A 142 -12.43 18.59 -3.65
CA LEU A 142 -11.48 17.72 -4.33
C LEU A 142 -10.05 18.15 -4.04
N LEU A 143 -9.19 17.18 -3.77
CA LEU A 143 -7.75 17.37 -3.60
C LEU A 143 -7.01 16.73 -4.77
N PRO A 144 -6.57 17.51 -5.77
CA PRO A 144 -5.82 17.00 -6.92
C PRO A 144 -4.52 16.33 -6.49
N TYR A 145 -4.19 15.21 -7.11
CA TYR A 145 -2.96 14.47 -6.87
C TYR A 145 -2.30 14.03 -8.18
N ARG A 146 -1.00 13.77 -8.09
CA ARG A 146 -0.17 13.11 -9.09
C ARG A 146 0.62 11.99 -8.42
N LEU A 147 0.42 10.77 -8.92
CA LEU A 147 1.22 9.60 -8.60
C LEU A 147 2.25 9.37 -9.70
N THR A 148 3.52 9.32 -9.34
CA THR A 148 4.61 8.88 -10.21
C THR A 148 5.08 7.50 -9.76
N LEU A 149 5.18 6.58 -10.71
CA LEU A 149 5.70 5.22 -10.54
C LEU A 149 6.93 5.08 -11.43
N ALA A 150 8.03 4.58 -10.88
CA ALA A 150 9.26 4.36 -11.63
C ALA A 150 9.83 2.97 -11.34
N LEU A 151 10.37 2.33 -12.38
CA LEU A 151 11.05 1.05 -12.29
C LEU A 151 12.49 1.19 -12.75
N ARG A 152 13.41 0.60 -12.00
CA ARG A 152 14.84 0.50 -12.31
C ARG A 152 15.42 -0.80 -11.76
N HIS A 153 16.63 -1.15 -12.17
CA HIS A 153 17.35 -2.23 -11.49
C HIS A 153 17.95 -1.74 -10.16
N PRO A 154 18.00 -2.58 -9.12
CA PRO A 154 18.69 -2.25 -7.88
C PRO A 154 20.17 -1.95 -8.13
N GLY A 155 20.66 -0.84 -7.59
CA GLY A 155 22.05 -0.41 -7.76
C GLY A 155 22.33 0.33 -9.09
N ASP A 156 21.34 0.43 -9.98
CA ASP A 156 21.37 1.27 -11.16
C ASP A 156 20.51 2.53 -10.91
N ASP A 157 21.04 3.72 -11.21
CA ASP A 157 20.30 4.98 -11.06
C ASP A 157 19.41 5.28 -12.29
N GLU A 158 19.54 4.52 -13.37
CA GLU A 158 18.76 4.71 -14.59
C GLU A 158 17.30 4.23 -14.44
N ILE A 159 16.34 5.14 -14.61
CA ILE A 159 14.92 4.80 -14.68
C ILE A 159 14.62 4.16 -16.04
N ARG A 160 14.19 2.90 -16.03
CA ARG A 160 13.89 2.12 -17.24
C ARG A 160 12.43 2.19 -17.66
N TRP A 161 11.55 2.46 -16.71
CA TRP A 161 10.15 2.71 -16.99
C TRP A 161 9.57 3.71 -16.00
N GLN A 162 8.69 4.58 -16.50
CA GLN A 162 7.97 5.53 -15.67
C GLN A 162 6.54 5.70 -16.16
N ARG A 163 5.61 5.83 -15.22
CA ARG A 163 4.23 6.24 -15.46
C ARG A 163 3.78 7.28 -14.46
N MET A 164 2.86 8.12 -14.93
CA MET A 164 2.23 9.16 -14.15
C MET A 164 0.72 8.97 -14.19
N VAL A 165 0.07 9.12 -13.05
CA VAL A 165 -1.38 9.07 -12.90
C VAL A 165 -1.81 10.31 -12.15
N SER A 166 -2.65 11.13 -12.77
CA SER A 166 -3.30 12.26 -12.11
C SER A 166 -4.75 11.94 -11.78
N GLY A 167 -5.24 12.52 -10.69
CA GLY A 167 -6.63 12.39 -10.25
C GLY A 167 -6.94 13.40 -9.15
N ALA A 168 -8.05 13.19 -8.44
CA ALA A 168 -8.36 13.96 -7.25
C ALA A 168 -9.05 13.08 -6.18
N PHE A 169 -8.73 13.32 -4.92
CA PHE A 169 -9.42 12.70 -3.78
C PHE A 169 -10.63 13.53 -3.38
N ASP A 170 -11.79 12.89 -3.21
CA ASP A 170 -12.94 13.52 -2.55
C ASP A 170 -12.70 13.52 -1.04
N THR A 171 -12.67 14.71 -0.45
CA THR A 171 -12.33 14.89 0.98
C THR A 171 -13.55 15.19 1.84
N THR A 172 -14.73 15.26 1.24
CA THR A 172 -15.99 15.72 1.85
C THR A 172 -17.10 14.69 1.82
N ALA A 173 -16.94 13.60 1.08
CA ALA A 173 -17.91 12.52 1.10
C ALA A 173 -17.89 11.84 2.49
N LEU A 174 -18.83 12.30 3.33
CA LEU A 174 -19.18 11.84 4.67
C LEU A 174 -20.01 10.57 4.63
#